data_AF-A0A847F6G8-F1
#
_entry.id   AF-A0A847F6G8-F1
#
_cell.length_a   1.000
_cell.length_b   1.000
_cell.length_c   1.000
_cell.angle_alpha   90.00
_cell.angle_beta   90.00
_cell.angle_gamma   90.00
#
_symmetry.space_group_name_H-M   'P 1'
#
loop_
_entity.id
_entity.type
_entity.pdbx_description
1 polymer ?
#
loop_
_entity_poly.entity_id
_entity_poly.type
_entity_poly.pdbx_seq_one_letter_code
_entity_poly.pdbx_strand_id
1 'polypeptide(L)'
;MHGSSVQPFLSPRSERQSVLRFGWSPSWTVRALPLIALALLFPGCSSCNQSREVPFGLDKEAAEAKSVSATNERADEAAQEETVFKALESLTLEPGTDRVRVAGDEYGAPAGSSIHLLLELNGGAEGNASAFILESDETHYRMKILERRDGTLRPSEFKSLDRAEDCAFKKGGLSLPAPNFVLYNLTEECAFGEGSAGGVANLIPSPRIRKAIRIAAPRNEDEKSFSLSLRGIDRDEDGYTDLTAELHAEGMEALTLNWLNRPGGFMLVDLEPKQTLERLEEIGRSAVEPSAAAHAARSLLRLSTALCRESEAPRLTIDEHRGLSCGKNYARVAEGLIVGELLLRGELDEALSLARDLRERGDEELNAILRDAFKLLPASAISLSRLPLPGSLDGDAWLRGLAFDEEGALLIGGSSPTKVDLSSEEPVIVPSDEAPYPARDLLDRYGLVSIETACYGSRVGVRALRQDEGAPPRTKLIPIDDGSGCAPGAPKEEPWEVVGWAPQGVVVERGKLRRIVPLDVEAAPAGQPFDLGEEEPLPSPILGPRVSRDGEARLIAIPSALIVLRDGKPNLVLRHEAWGESPEIRAAALSPSGDRVAAVVGNDLYFGKLNGR
;
A
#
# COMPACT_ATOMS: atom_id res chain seq x y z
N MET A 1 -65.80 -11.43 1.39
CA MET A 1 -66.12 -11.26 -0.05
C MET A 1 -64.78 -11.15 -0.77
N HIS A 2 -64.24 -12.29 -1.21
CA HIS A 2 -64.12 -12.70 -2.64
C HIS A 2 -63.21 -11.74 -3.44
N GLY A 3 -62.08 -12.10 -4.04
CA GLY A 3 -61.33 -13.36 -4.25
C GLY A 3 -59.97 -12.96 -4.86
N SER A 4 -58.84 -13.56 -4.46
CA SER A 4 -58.12 -14.61 -5.21
C SER A 4 -58.01 -14.39 -6.73
N SER A 5 -56.80 -14.05 -7.22
CA SER A 5 -56.24 -14.68 -8.44
C SER A 5 -54.71 -14.72 -8.38
N VAL A 6 -54.19 -15.90 -8.08
CA VAL A 6 -52.87 -16.37 -8.48
C VAL A 6 -52.99 -16.83 -9.94
N GLN A 7 -52.04 -16.50 -10.82
CA GLN A 7 -51.48 -17.51 -11.74
C GLN A 7 -50.15 -17.07 -12.41
N PRO A 8 -49.28 -18.05 -12.76
CA PRO A 8 -47.87 -17.88 -13.13
C PRO A 8 -47.58 -18.22 -14.60
N PHE A 9 -46.57 -17.65 -15.26
CA PHE A 9 -46.08 -18.11 -16.58
C PHE A 9 -44.71 -17.45 -16.84
N LEU A 10 -43.69 -18.00 -17.51
CA LEU A 10 -43.27 -19.34 -17.90
C LEU A 10 -41.79 -19.16 -18.29
N SER A 11 -40.92 -20.11 -17.92
CA SER A 11 -39.60 -20.26 -18.53
C SER A 11 -39.75 -20.96 -19.89
N PRO A 12 -38.96 -20.60 -20.92
CA PRO A 12 -38.65 -21.53 -21.98
C PRO A 12 -37.17 -21.94 -21.91
N ARG A 13 -36.95 -23.24 -21.71
CA ARG A 13 -35.82 -23.97 -22.29
C ARG A 13 -35.90 -23.85 -23.81
N SER A 14 -34.78 -23.52 -24.46
CA SER A 14 -34.47 -24.10 -25.77
C SER A 14 -32.99 -24.44 -25.84
N GLU A 15 -32.72 -25.74 -25.79
CA GLU A 15 -31.54 -26.37 -26.36
C GLU A 15 -31.41 -25.95 -27.83
N ARG A 16 -30.23 -25.45 -28.21
CA ARG A 16 -29.69 -25.71 -29.54
C ARG A 16 -28.25 -26.18 -29.38
N GLN A 17 -28.09 -27.49 -29.58
CA GLN A 17 -26.86 -28.09 -30.03
C GLN A 17 -26.44 -27.46 -31.35
N SER A 18 -25.20 -27.00 -31.45
CA SER A 18 -24.49 -26.90 -32.71
C SER A 18 -23.04 -27.34 -32.48
N VAL A 19 -22.82 -28.60 -32.87
CA VAL A 19 -21.52 -29.21 -33.12
C VAL A 19 -20.87 -28.49 -34.29
N LEU A 20 -19.74 -27.84 -34.08
CA LEU A 20 -18.73 -27.61 -35.12
C LEU A 20 -17.35 -27.77 -34.50
N ARG A 21 -16.75 -28.94 -34.75
CA ARG A 21 -15.31 -29.17 -34.74
C ARG A 21 -14.73 -28.49 -35.99
N PHE A 22 -13.67 -27.72 -35.84
CA PHE A 22 -12.33 -27.99 -36.41
C PHE A 22 -11.48 -26.72 -36.42
N GLY A 23 -10.32 -26.82 -35.78
CA GLY A 23 -9.07 -26.18 -36.20
C GLY A 23 -8.95 -24.68 -35.93
N TRP A 24 -8.05 -24.31 -35.02
CA TRP A 24 -6.71 -23.82 -35.40
C TRP A 24 -5.87 -23.64 -34.13
N SER A 25 -4.71 -24.29 -34.12
CA SER A 25 -3.65 -24.17 -33.13
C SER A 25 -2.82 -22.91 -33.39
N PRO A 26 -2.03 -22.45 -32.40
CA PRO A 26 -1.49 -21.10 -32.35
C PRO A 26 -0.18 -20.98 -33.14
N SER A 27 0.02 -19.84 -33.79
CA SER A 27 1.31 -19.45 -34.36
C SER A 27 1.73 -18.10 -33.78
N TRP A 28 2.37 -18.13 -32.60
CA TRP A 28 3.23 -17.04 -32.16
C TRP A 28 4.67 -17.51 -32.30
N THR A 29 5.31 -16.90 -33.28
CA THR A 29 6.70 -17.07 -33.70
C THR A 29 7.67 -16.77 -32.57
N VAL A 30 8.36 -17.81 -32.09
CA VAL A 30 9.61 -17.70 -31.34
C VAL A 30 10.69 -17.22 -32.30
N ARG A 31 11.26 -16.03 -32.05
CA ARG A 31 12.48 -15.59 -32.72
C ARG A 31 13.66 -16.38 -32.16
N ALA A 32 14.14 -17.32 -32.96
CA ALA A 32 15.40 -18.03 -32.75
C ALA A 32 16.60 -17.07 -32.94
N LEU A 33 17.46 -16.99 -31.94
CA LEU A 33 18.84 -16.52 -32.08
C LEU A 33 19.75 -17.74 -32.34
N PRO A 34 20.71 -17.65 -33.27
CA PRO A 34 21.45 -18.82 -33.73
C PRO A 34 22.55 -19.23 -32.75
N LEU A 35 22.51 -20.50 -32.38
CA LEU A 35 23.63 -21.28 -31.85
C LEU A 35 24.82 -21.23 -32.80
N ILE A 36 25.94 -20.64 -32.36
CA ILE A 36 27.25 -20.91 -32.94
C ILE A 36 27.81 -22.14 -32.22
N ALA A 37 27.74 -23.27 -32.91
CA ALA A 37 28.44 -24.48 -32.55
C ALA A 37 29.93 -24.34 -32.90
N LEU A 38 30.81 -24.39 -31.89
CA LEU A 38 32.21 -24.74 -32.09
C LEU A 38 32.47 -26.10 -31.45
N ALA A 39 32.34 -27.13 -32.28
CA ALA A 39 32.76 -28.48 -31.96
C ALA A 39 34.29 -28.56 -32.12
N LEU A 40 34.99 -28.87 -31.03
CA LEU A 40 36.34 -29.46 -31.08
C LEU A 40 36.29 -30.81 -30.37
N LEU A 41 36.64 -31.84 -31.15
CA LEU A 41 36.63 -33.26 -30.80
C LEU A 41 37.99 -33.68 -30.21
N PHE A 42 37.93 -34.31 -29.02
CA PHE A 42 38.72 -35.45 -28.49
C PHE A 42 40.26 -35.34 -28.29
N PRO A 43 40.89 -36.11 -27.36
CA PRO A 43 40.48 -37.43 -26.87
C PRO A 43 40.47 -37.64 -25.34
N GLY A 44 39.82 -38.72 -24.93
CA GLY A 44 39.68 -39.13 -23.54
C GLY A 44 40.97 -39.64 -22.89
N CYS A 45 41.00 -39.51 -21.58
CA CYS A 45 41.71 -40.41 -20.68
C CYS A 45 40.86 -40.62 -19.42
N SER A 46 40.63 -41.89 -19.15
CA SER A 46 40.14 -42.49 -17.92
C SER A 46 40.92 -42.03 -16.67
N SER A 47 40.21 -41.55 -15.65
CA SER A 47 40.59 -41.61 -14.22
C SER A 47 39.33 -41.22 -13.42
N CYS A 48 38.48 -42.17 -13.03
CA CYS A 48 38.48 -42.75 -11.67
C CYS A 48 38.86 -41.76 -10.57
N ASN A 49 37.87 -41.47 -9.71
CA ASN A 49 38.01 -41.34 -8.26
C ASN A 49 39.11 -40.39 -7.75
N GLN A 50 38.78 -39.12 -7.52
CA GLN A 50 39.51 -38.29 -6.57
C GLN A 50 38.55 -37.82 -5.48
N SER A 51 38.46 -38.63 -4.43
CA SER A 51 38.15 -38.13 -3.10
C SER A 51 39.21 -37.11 -2.72
N ARG A 52 38.82 -35.85 -2.55
CA ARG A 52 39.73 -34.83 -2.05
C ARG A 52 39.65 -34.84 -0.52
N GLU A 53 40.59 -35.57 0.09
CA GLU A 53 40.88 -35.48 1.51
C GLU A 53 41.43 -34.08 1.84
N VAL A 54 40.92 -33.46 2.90
CA VAL A 54 41.51 -32.27 3.51
C VAL A 54 42.22 -32.76 4.79
N PRO A 55 43.56 -32.70 4.88
CA PRO A 55 44.28 -33.12 6.07
C PRO A 55 44.57 -31.92 6.96
N PHE A 56 44.31 -32.02 8.27
CA PHE A 56 45.15 -31.35 9.26
C PHE A 56 45.37 -32.24 10.48
N GLY A 57 46.65 -32.38 10.82
CA GLY A 57 47.20 -33.31 11.79
C GLY A 57 47.34 -32.76 13.21
N LEU A 58 47.56 -33.73 14.10
CA LEU A 58 47.83 -33.64 15.52
C LEU A 58 49.31 -33.29 15.84
N ASP A 59 49.48 -32.80 17.07
CA ASP A 59 50.64 -32.85 17.97
C ASP A 59 51.88 -31.97 17.75
N LYS A 60 52.11 -31.09 18.75
CA LYS A 60 53.46 -30.77 19.25
C LYS A 60 53.48 -30.91 20.77
N GLU A 61 54.46 -31.70 21.21
CA GLU A 61 54.77 -32.08 22.59
C GLU A 61 55.16 -30.94 23.54
N ALA A 62 55.14 -31.32 24.81
CA ALA A 62 55.48 -30.59 26.03
C ALA A 62 56.91 -30.04 26.13
N ALA A 63 57.05 -28.98 26.94
CA ALA A 63 58.29 -28.63 27.63
C ALA A 63 57.97 -28.05 29.02
N GLU A 64 58.86 -28.34 29.96
CA GLU A 64 58.69 -28.44 31.41
C GLU A 64 58.67 -27.12 32.22
N ALA A 65 58.04 -27.23 33.39
CA ALA A 65 58.43 -26.74 34.73
C ALA A 65 58.62 -25.24 35.05
N LYS A 66 57.81 -24.75 36.01
CA LYS A 66 58.26 -24.43 37.39
C LYS A 66 57.14 -23.95 38.35
N SER A 67 56.86 -24.81 39.33
CA SER A 67 56.97 -24.57 40.79
C SER A 67 56.05 -23.60 41.57
N VAL A 68 55.52 -24.17 42.66
CA VAL A 68 55.17 -23.62 44.01
C VAL A 68 53.80 -22.94 44.19
N SER A 69 52.86 -23.62 44.87
CA SER A 69 52.74 -23.58 46.33
C SER A 69 51.62 -24.50 46.83
N ALA A 70 51.92 -25.25 47.88
CA ALA A 70 50.98 -26.04 48.64
C ALA A 70 50.35 -25.19 49.74
N THR A 71 49.03 -25.33 49.94
CA THR A 71 48.44 -25.36 51.28
C THR A 71 47.15 -26.17 51.23
N ASN A 72 47.09 -27.19 52.09
CA ASN A 72 45.92 -27.97 52.42
C ASN A 72 44.79 -27.06 52.93
N GLU A 73 43.55 -27.38 52.58
CA GLU A 73 42.51 -27.68 53.59
C GLU A 73 41.33 -28.40 52.94
N ARG A 74 40.91 -29.48 53.60
CA ARG A 74 39.74 -30.31 53.29
C ARG A 74 38.47 -29.50 53.54
N ALA A 75 37.60 -29.44 52.54
CA ALA A 75 36.16 -29.33 52.74
C ALA A 75 35.47 -30.11 51.61
N ASP A 76 34.62 -31.06 52.00
CA ASP A 76 33.71 -31.78 51.13
C ASP A 76 32.73 -30.78 50.49
N GLU A 77 32.92 -30.44 49.22
CA GLU A 77 31.87 -29.85 48.39
C GLU A 77 31.85 -30.58 47.05
N ALA A 78 30.73 -31.24 46.78
CA ALA A 78 30.41 -31.78 45.48
C ALA A 78 30.39 -30.61 44.49
N ALA A 79 31.45 -30.48 43.70
CA ALA A 79 31.49 -29.60 42.56
C ALA A 79 30.41 -30.05 41.56
N GLN A 80 29.25 -29.41 41.61
CA GLN A 80 28.45 -29.21 40.41
C GLN A 80 29.35 -28.41 39.46
N GLU A 81 30.00 -29.09 38.53
CA GLU A 81 30.49 -28.45 37.32
C GLU A 81 29.25 -27.86 36.63
N GLU A 82 29.01 -26.56 36.82
CA GLU A 82 28.25 -25.75 35.87
C GLU A 82 28.99 -25.86 34.53
N THR A 83 28.60 -26.86 33.75
CA THR A 83 29.02 -27.00 32.37
C THR A 83 28.38 -25.83 31.62
N VAL A 84 29.15 -24.74 31.49
CA VAL A 84 28.79 -23.63 30.62
C VAL A 84 28.69 -24.17 29.20
N PHE A 85 27.47 -24.43 28.76
CA PHE A 85 27.20 -24.96 27.44
C PHE A 85 27.61 -23.93 26.38
N LYS A 86 28.57 -24.29 25.52
CA LYS A 86 29.01 -23.44 24.41
C LYS A 86 28.10 -23.67 23.21
N ALA A 87 27.44 -22.62 22.74
CA ALA A 87 26.59 -22.69 21.55
C ALA A 87 27.39 -23.23 20.35
N LEU A 88 26.79 -24.18 19.63
CA LEU A 88 27.32 -24.72 18.38
C LEU A 88 26.68 -23.98 17.19
N GLU A 89 27.47 -23.72 16.14
CA GLU A 89 27.03 -23.06 14.91
C GLU A 89 27.34 -23.94 13.68
N SER A 90 26.49 -23.87 12.66
CA SER A 90 26.62 -24.66 11.44
C SER A 90 27.72 -24.14 10.50
N LEU A 91 28.29 -25.06 9.74
CA LEU A 91 29.05 -24.77 8.53
C LEU A 91 28.09 -24.46 7.36
N THR A 92 28.37 -23.38 6.62
CA THR A 92 27.72 -23.13 5.31
C THR A 92 28.49 -23.88 4.23
N LEU A 93 27.77 -24.63 3.40
CA LEU A 93 28.33 -25.45 2.32
C LEU A 93 28.28 -24.71 0.99
N GLU A 94 29.12 -25.13 0.05
CA GLU A 94 29.14 -24.58 -1.30
C GLU A 94 27.83 -24.89 -2.06
N PRO A 95 27.34 -23.97 -2.93
CA PRO A 95 26.16 -24.22 -3.73
C PRO A 95 26.25 -25.51 -4.55
N GLY A 96 25.20 -26.33 -4.50
CA GLY A 96 25.13 -27.60 -5.24
C GLY A 96 25.81 -28.79 -4.55
N THR A 97 26.25 -28.64 -3.30
CA THR A 97 26.75 -29.77 -2.49
C THR A 97 25.67 -30.85 -2.36
N ASP A 98 25.91 -32.05 -2.86
CA ASP A 98 24.96 -33.16 -2.84
C ASP A 98 25.34 -34.25 -1.82
N ARG A 99 26.51 -34.15 -1.19
CA ARG A 99 27.02 -35.13 -0.22
C ARG A 99 27.78 -34.46 0.92
N VAL A 100 27.67 -35.05 2.11
CA VAL A 100 28.42 -34.66 3.30
C VAL A 100 28.94 -35.90 4.03
N ARG A 101 30.06 -35.77 4.74
CA ARG A 101 30.56 -36.79 5.66
C ARG A 101 30.44 -36.31 7.08
N VAL A 102 29.90 -37.15 7.96
CA VAL A 102 29.73 -36.85 9.40
C VAL A 102 30.26 -38.04 10.18
N ALA A 103 31.21 -37.80 11.09
CA ALA A 103 31.83 -38.84 11.92
C ALA A 103 32.33 -40.09 11.14
N GLY A 104 32.77 -39.89 9.90
CA GLY A 104 33.30 -40.93 9.00
C GLY A 104 32.28 -41.58 8.06
N ASP A 105 30.98 -41.38 8.27
CA ASP A 105 29.93 -41.95 7.42
C ASP A 105 29.44 -40.90 6.40
N GLU A 106 29.04 -41.32 5.20
CA GLU A 106 28.59 -40.43 4.12
C GLU A 106 27.06 -40.39 4.02
N TYR A 107 26.51 -39.18 3.85
CA TYR A 107 25.11 -38.96 3.47
C TYR A 107 25.07 -38.29 2.10
N GLY A 108 24.28 -38.86 1.18
CA GLY A 108 23.98 -38.26 -0.12
C GLY A 108 22.54 -37.78 -0.17
N ALA A 109 22.35 -36.53 -0.57
CA ALA A 109 21.03 -35.95 -0.81
C ALA A 109 20.33 -36.65 -1.99
N PRO A 110 18.98 -36.66 -2.02
CA PRO A 110 18.23 -37.14 -3.17
C PRO A 110 18.62 -36.43 -4.48
N ALA A 111 18.41 -37.09 -5.61
CA ALA A 111 18.68 -36.49 -6.92
C ALA A 111 17.89 -35.19 -7.10
N GLY A 112 18.58 -34.12 -7.53
CA GLY A 112 17.98 -32.79 -7.68
C GLY A 112 17.90 -31.97 -6.38
N SER A 113 18.44 -32.48 -5.27
CA SER A 113 18.54 -31.75 -4.00
C SER A 113 19.97 -31.28 -3.71
N SER A 114 20.08 -30.18 -2.95
CA SER A 114 21.36 -29.61 -2.50
C SER A 114 21.35 -29.43 -0.99
N ILE A 115 22.48 -29.70 -0.34
CA ILE A 115 22.73 -29.49 1.09
C ILE A 115 23.41 -28.14 1.26
N HIS A 116 22.84 -27.28 2.11
CA HIS A 116 23.29 -25.89 2.28
C HIS A 116 23.97 -25.64 3.62
N LEU A 117 23.49 -26.29 4.68
CA LEU A 117 23.99 -26.11 6.05
C LEU A 117 24.26 -27.47 6.70
N LEU A 118 25.32 -27.54 7.50
CA LEU A 118 25.70 -28.71 8.30
C LEU A 118 26.08 -28.29 9.72
N LEU A 119 25.40 -28.80 10.74
CA LEU A 119 25.72 -28.62 12.15
C LEU A 119 26.06 -29.98 12.76
N GLU A 120 27.34 -30.24 13.04
CA GLU A 120 27.79 -31.48 13.69
C GLU A 120 27.58 -31.42 15.20
N LEU A 121 27.03 -32.49 15.75
CA LEU A 121 26.86 -32.66 17.19
C LEU A 121 28.09 -33.38 17.75
N ASN A 122 29.01 -32.64 18.36
CA ASN A 122 30.11 -33.25 19.09
C ASN A 122 29.55 -34.01 20.29
N GLY A 123 29.69 -35.35 20.26
CA GLY A 123 28.98 -36.30 21.13
C GLY A 123 28.80 -35.83 22.57
N GLY A 124 27.57 -35.47 22.90
CA GLY A 124 27.10 -35.16 24.25
C GLY A 124 25.98 -36.11 24.64
N ALA A 125 26.20 -36.82 25.74
CA ALA A 125 25.34 -37.74 26.50
C ALA A 125 24.02 -38.21 25.83
N GLU A 126 24.03 -39.48 25.40
CA GLU A 126 22.86 -40.36 25.19
C GLU A 126 21.99 -40.26 23.91
N GLY A 127 22.40 -39.58 22.84
CA GLY A 127 21.58 -39.48 21.60
C GLY A 127 22.27 -39.89 20.29
N ASN A 128 21.67 -40.81 19.52
CA ASN A 128 22.15 -41.35 18.22
C ASN A 128 22.25 -40.32 17.05
N ALA A 129 22.05 -39.03 17.29
CA ALA A 129 22.10 -37.98 16.27
C ALA A 129 23.55 -37.50 16.06
N SER A 130 23.99 -37.40 14.81
CA SER A 130 25.36 -37.01 14.46
C SER A 130 25.45 -35.63 13.83
N ALA A 131 24.41 -35.18 13.13
CA ALA A 131 24.34 -33.82 12.59
C ALA A 131 22.91 -33.35 12.28
N PHE A 132 22.75 -32.04 12.14
CA PHE A 132 21.60 -31.41 11.47
C PHE A 132 22.02 -30.89 10.12
N ILE A 133 21.13 -31.03 9.12
CA ILE A 133 21.33 -30.47 7.79
C ILE A 133 20.11 -29.67 7.33
N LEU A 134 20.38 -28.68 6.49
CA LEU A 134 19.37 -28.03 5.65
C LEU A 134 19.59 -28.48 4.21
N GLU A 135 18.62 -29.20 3.66
CA GLU A 135 18.57 -29.65 2.27
C GLU A 135 17.48 -28.87 1.53
N SER A 136 17.63 -28.61 0.24
CA SER A 136 16.54 -28.07 -0.58
C SER A 136 16.38 -28.85 -1.89
N ASP A 137 15.14 -28.94 -2.38
CA ASP A 137 14.83 -29.28 -3.77
C ASP A 137 14.20 -28.09 -4.51
N GLU A 138 13.57 -28.32 -5.66
CA GLU A 138 12.92 -27.28 -6.46
C GLU A 138 11.76 -26.56 -5.74
N THR A 139 11.19 -27.19 -4.71
CA THR A 139 9.91 -26.80 -4.11
C THR A 139 9.96 -26.65 -2.59
N HIS A 140 10.94 -27.24 -1.90
CA HIS A 140 10.98 -27.26 -0.44
C HIS A 140 12.40 -27.12 0.10
N TYR A 141 12.50 -26.51 1.28
CA TYR A 141 13.61 -26.68 2.23
C TYR A 141 13.25 -27.73 3.27
N ARG A 142 14.08 -28.76 3.39
CA ARG A 142 13.94 -29.84 4.37
C ARG A 142 15.04 -29.76 5.41
N MET A 143 14.66 -29.62 6.66
CA MET A 143 15.57 -29.76 7.78
C MET A 143 15.54 -31.20 8.28
N LYS A 144 16.71 -31.82 8.33
CA LYS A 144 16.86 -33.24 8.68
C LYS A 144 17.87 -33.42 9.80
N ILE A 145 17.60 -34.41 10.63
CA ILE A 145 18.56 -34.99 11.57
C ILE A 145 19.20 -36.19 10.89
N LEU A 146 20.52 -36.25 10.90
CA LEU A 146 21.27 -37.43 10.48
C LEU A 146 21.61 -38.25 11.71
N GLU A 147 20.92 -39.38 11.88
CA GLU A 147 21.19 -40.32 12.97
C GLU A 147 22.14 -41.42 12.51
N ARG A 148 23.19 -41.67 13.28
CA ARG A 148 24.08 -42.80 13.01
C ARG A 148 23.47 -44.08 13.57
N ARG A 149 23.16 -45.02 12.68
CA ARG A 149 22.72 -46.38 13.04
C ARG A 149 23.45 -47.39 12.17
N ASP A 150 24.06 -48.39 12.81
CA ASP A 150 24.74 -49.51 12.14
C ASP A 150 25.80 -49.07 11.11
N GLY A 151 26.53 -47.98 11.38
CA GLY A 151 27.55 -47.43 10.46
C GLY A 151 26.99 -46.71 9.23
N THR A 152 25.72 -46.30 9.26
CA THR A 152 25.06 -45.51 8.22
C THR A 152 24.34 -44.31 8.80
N LEU A 153 24.31 -43.20 8.07
CA LEU A 153 23.52 -42.02 8.42
C LEU A 153 22.09 -42.19 7.90
N ARG A 154 21.13 -42.24 8.82
CA ARG A 154 19.70 -42.27 8.52
C ARG A 154 19.13 -40.87 8.67
N PRO A 155 18.62 -40.25 7.58
CA PRO A 155 17.95 -38.98 7.67
C PRO A 155 16.56 -39.13 8.29
N SER A 156 16.21 -38.22 9.18
CA SER A 156 14.85 -38.01 9.68
C SER A 156 14.48 -36.55 9.49
N GLU A 157 13.46 -36.28 8.67
CA GLU A 157 12.96 -34.92 8.48
C GLU A 157 12.13 -34.49 9.69
N PHE A 158 12.36 -33.27 10.17
CA PHE A 158 11.56 -32.68 11.24
C PHE A 158 10.86 -31.37 10.85
N LYS A 159 11.24 -30.75 9.73
CA LYS A 159 10.58 -29.57 9.18
C LYS A 159 10.78 -29.51 7.68
N SER A 160 9.68 -29.29 6.96
CA SER A 160 9.68 -28.86 5.56
C SER A 160 9.05 -27.47 5.43
N LEU A 161 9.73 -26.57 4.73
CA LEU A 161 9.27 -25.24 4.38
C LEU A 161 9.12 -25.17 2.87
N ASP A 162 7.97 -24.72 2.39
CA ASP A 162 7.80 -24.46 0.96
C ASP A 162 8.80 -23.40 0.51
N ARG A 163 9.46 -23.64 -0.62
CA ARG A 163 10.30 -22.64 -1.28
C ARG A 163 9.39 -21.72 -2.08
N ALA A 164 9.53 -20.42 -1.90
CA ALA A 164 8.80 -19.47 -2.73
C ALA A 164 9.22 -19.64 -4.21
N GLU A 165 8.26 -19.43 -5.11
CA GLU A 165 8.49 -19.54 -6.55
C GLU A 165 9.60 -18.57 -6.98
N ASP A 166 10.49 -19.02 -7.86
CA ASP A 166 11.68 -18.29 -8.32
C ASP A 166 12.62 -17.78 -7.20
N CYS A 167 12.61 -18.41 -6.03
CA CYS A 167 13.53 -18.12 -4.95
C CYS A 167 14.58 -19.22 -4.76
N ALA A 168 15.81 -18.83 -4.42
CA ALA A 168 16.93 -19.73 -4.14
C ALA A 168 17.55 -19.44 -2.76
N PHE A 169 18.22 -20.45 -2.18
CA PHE A 169 18.96 -20.27 -0.93
C PHE A 169 20.12 -19.28 -1.14
N LYS A 170 20.23 -18.29 -0.26
CA LYS A 170 21.34 -17.32 -0.29
C LYS A 170 22.32 -17.54 0.86
N LYS A 171 21.81 -17.61 2.08
CA LYS A 171 22.59 -17.79 3.32
C LYS A 171 21.70 -18.25 4.45
N GLY A 172 22.30 -18.75 5.53
CA GLY A 172 21.57 -19.17 6.73
C GLY A 172 22.50 -19.75 7.77
N GLY A 173 21.90 -20.30 8.82
CA GLY A 173 22.61 -20.90 9.93
C GLY A 173 21.70 -21.81 10.75
N LEU A 174 22.28 -22.85 11.30
CA LEU A 174 21.70 -23.65 12.37
C LEU A 174 22.54 -23.42 13.62
N SER A 175 21.89 -23.24 14.76
CA SER A 175 22.56 -23.14 16.05
C SER A 175 21.87 -23.96 17.12
N LEU A 176 22.67 -24.41 18.08
CA LEU A 176 22.21 -25.13 19.26
C LEU A 176 22.42 -24.20 20.47
N PRO A 177 21.48 -23.30 20.83
CA PRO A 177 21.64 -22.40 21.97
C PRO A 177 21.51 -23.10 23.33
N ALA A 178 20.83 -24.24 23.37
CA ALA A 178 20.66 -25.07 24.56
C ALA A 178 20.59 -26.55 24.16
N PRO A 179 20.89 -27.50 25.07
CA PRO A 179 21.02 -28.92 24.72
C PRO A 179 19.81 -29.55 24.00
N ASN A 180 18.61 -29.00 24.24
CA ASN A 180 17.36 -29.53 23.71
C ASN A 180 16.73 -28.65 22.63
N PHE A 181 17.41 -27.61 22.13
CA PHE A 181 16.82 -26.65 21.20
C PHE A 181 17.74 -26.37 20.02
N VAL A 182 17.20 -26.47 18.81
CA VAL A 182 17.85 -26.01 17.58
C VAL A 182 17.13 -24.78 17.06
N LEU A 183 17.89 -23.73 16.77
CA LEU A 183 17.46 -22.57 16.00
C LEU A 183 17.92 -22.72 14.56
N TYR A 184 17.09 -22.26 13.64
CA TYR A 184 17.46 -22.10 12.24
C TYR A 184 17.11 -20.70 11.77
N ASN A 185 17.94 -20.15 10.88
CA ASN A 185 17.62 -18.98 10.07
C ASN A 185 18.09 -19.23 8.62
N LEU A 186 17.34 -18.68 7.67
CA LEU A 186 17.66 -18.74 6.26
C LEU A 186 17.18 -17.48 5.56
N THR A 187 17.93 -17.06 4.56
CA THR A 187 17.61 -15.98 3.64
C THR A 187 17.54 -16.56 2.24
N GLU A 188 16.50 -16.16 1.52
CA GLU A 188 16.22 -16.54 0.14
C GLU A 188 16.44 -15.34 -0.76
N GLU A 189 17.03 -15.55 -1.92
CA GLU A 189 17.10 -14.56 -3.01
C GLU A 189 15.99 -14.84 -4.01
N CYS A 190 15.17 -13.84 -4.30
CA CYS A 190 13.98 -13.91 -5.16
C CYS A 190 14.02 -12.78 -6.20
N ALA A 191 13.11 -12.83 -7.19
CA ALA A 191 13.06 -11.86 -8.30
C ALA A 191 13.03 -10.37 -7.86
N PHE A 192 12.28 -10.05 -6.81
CA PHE A 192 12.10 -8.66 -6.34
C PHE A 192 12.83 -8.34 -5.03
N GLY A 193 13.71 -9.23 -4.55
CA GLY A 193 14.49 -8.99 -3.32
C GLY A 193 14.67 -10.24 -2.48
N GLU A 194 14.83 -10.05 -1.17
CA GLU A 194 15.15 -11.14 -0.25
C GLU A 194 13.97 -11.51 0.65
N GLY A 195 13.73 -12.80 0.79
CA GLY A 195 12.87 -13.40 1.81
C GLY A 195 13.70 -13.92 2.97
N SER A 196 13.11 -14.04 4.16
CA SER A 196 13.79 -14.64 5.31
C SER A 196 12.86 -15.58 6.07
N ALA A 197 13.39 -16.69 6.56
CA ALA A 197 12.68 -17.60 7.44
C ALA A 197 13.57 -18.05 8.60
N GLY A 198 12.95 -18.43 9.69
CA GLY A 198 13.64 -18.95 10.86
C GLY A 198 12.67 -19.61 11.84
N GLY A 199 13.20 -20.31 12.82
CA GLY A 199 12.37 -20.88 13.86
C GLY A 199 13.17 -21.68 14.87
N VAL A 200 12.42 -22.36 15.74
CA VAL A 200 12.96 -23.15 16.83
C VAL A 200 12.29 -24.52 16.89
N ALA A 201 13.11 -25.55 17.07
CA ALA A 201 12.69 -26.93 17.27
C ALA A 201 13.27 -27.48 18.57
N ASN A 202 12.44 -28.19 19.35
CA ASN A 202 12.93 -29.00 20.48
C ASN A 202 13.50 -30.32 19.93
N LEU A 203 14.49 -30.93 20.57
CA LEU A 203 15.15 -32.17 20.13
C LEU A 203 14.59 -33.45 20.75
N ILE A 204 14.00 -33.39 21.95
CA ILE A 204 13.60 -34.59 22.72
C ILE A 204 12.11 -34.49 23.08
N PRO A 205 11.34 -35.59 23.06
CA PRO A 205 11.72 -36.97 22.68
C PRO A 205 11.73 -37.26 21.18
N SER A 206 11.21 -36.34 20.37
CA SER A 206 11.37 -36.30 18.92
C SER A 206 11.21 -34.85 18.52
N PRO A 207 11.85 -34.39 17.43
CA PRO A 207 11.93 -32.98 17.24
C PRO A 207 10.57 -32.39 16.97
N ARG A 208 10.20 -31.38 17.75
CA ARG A 208 8.91 -30.68 17.59
C ARG A 208 9.20 -29.23 17.32
N ILE A 209 8.72 -28.75 16.19
CA ILE A 209 8.74 -27.32 15.88
C ILE A 209 7.89 -26.62 16.91
N ARG A 210 8.50 -25.69 17.64
CA ARG A 210 7.82 -24.90 18.65
C ARG A 210 7.42 -23.54 18.09
N LYS A 211 8.19 -23.02 17.13
CA LYS A 211 7.87 -21.78 16.40
C LYS A 211 8.51 -21.75 15.02
N ALA A 212 7.78 -21.26 14.03
CA ALA A 212 8.30 -20.90 12.71
C ALA A 212 7.90 -19.46 12.36
N ILE A 213 8.83 -18.70 11.81
CA ILE A 213 8.64 -17.29 11.44
C ILE A 213 9.18 -17.14 10.03
N ARG A 214 8.38 -16.57 9.14
CA ARG A 214 8.76 -16.28 7.76
C ARG A 214 8.31 -14.90 7.38
N ILE A 215 9.17 -14.15 6.71
CA ILE A 215 8.81 -12.93 6.01
C ILE A 215 9.11 -13.14 4.52
N ALA A 216 8.05 -13.14 3.71
CA ALA A 216 8.18 -13.30 2.27
C ALA A 216 9.00 -12.16 1.65
N ALA A 217 9.61 -12.42 0.50
CA ALA A 217 10.28 -11.38 -0.30
C ALA A 217 9.30 -10.27 -0.73
N PRO A 218 9.81 -9.10 -1.16
CA PRO A 218 8.99 -8.07 -1.79
C PRO A 218 8.18 -8.62 -2.96
N ARG A 219 6.99 -8.07 -3.20
CA ARG A 219 6.14 -8.47 -4.35
C ARG A 219 6.41 -7.66 -5.62
N ASN A 220 7.07 -6.51 -5.48
CA ASN A 220 7.40 -5.58 -6.55
C ASN A 220 8.66 -4.78 -6.16
N GLU A 221 9.16 -3.95 -7.08
CA GLU A 221 10.39 -3.16 -6.89
C GLU A 221 10.23 -2.02 -5.85
N ASP A 222 9.00 -1.58 -5.59
CA ASP A 222 8.70 -0.50 -4.64
C ASP A 222 8.75 -0.97 -3.18
N GLU A 223 8.51 -2.26 -2.96
CA GLU A 223 8.62 -2.88 -1.64
C GLU A 223 10.08 -3.18 -1.28
N LYS A 224 10.42 -2.99 0.00
CA LYS A 224 11.77 -3.23 0.50
C LYS A 224 11.86 -4.56 1.27
N SER A 225 13.04 -5.18 1.22
CA SER A 225 13.33 -6.43 1.94
C SER A 225 13.36 -6.24 3.45
N PHE A 226 13.13 -7.34 4.17
CA PHE A 226 13.35 -7.48 5.60
C PHE A 226 14.28 -8.66 5.83
N SER A 227 15.22 -8.52 6.76
CA SER A 227 16.01 -9.64 7.24
C SER A 227 15.57 -10.04 8.65
N LEU A 228 15.67 -11.33 8.94
CA LEU A 228 15.27 -11.93 10.21
C LEU A 228 16.51 -12.50 10.90
N SER A 229 16.73 -12.10 12.15
CA SER A 229 17.70 -12.75 13.03
C SER A 229 17.01 -13.29 14.27
N LEU A 230 17.36 -14.52 14.66
CA LEU A 230 16.78 -15.19 15.83
C LEU A 230 17.85 -15.43 16.89
N ARG A 231 17.44 -15.31 18.16
CA ARG A 231 18.26 -15.63 19.32
C ARG A 231 17.43 -16.40 20.34
N GLY A 232 18.07 -17.33 21.02
CA GLY A 232 17.52 -18.05 22.16
C GLY A 232 18.19 -17.55 23.44
N ILE A 233 17.43 -16.93 24.34
CA ILE A 233 17.92 -16.42 25.61
C ILE A 233 16.86 -16.62 26.68
N ASP A 234 17.23 -17.05 27.89
CA ASP A 234 16.31 -17.07 29.03
C ASP A 234 16.16 -15.63 29.54
N ARG A 235 15.02 -14.98 29.24
CA ARG A 235 14.84 -13.53 29.43
C ARG A 235 14.26 -13.21 30.79
N ASP A 236 13.47 -14.11 31.36
CA ASP A 236 12.87 -13.94 32.69
C ASP A 236 13.54 -14.77 33.78
N GLU A 237 14.67 -15.40 33.46
CA GLU A 237 15.51 -16.17 34.37
C GLU A 237 14.75 -17.33 35.02
N ASP A 238 13.78 -17.90 34.29
CA ASP A 238 12.95 -19.01 34.75
C ASP A 238 13.56 -20.39 34.44
N GLY A 239 14.74 -20.41 33.81
CA GLY A 239 15.48 -21.59 33.40
C GLY A 239 15.07 -22.13 32.02
N TYR A 240 14.13 -21.47 31.32
CA TYR A 240 13.68 -21.86 29.99
C TYR A 240 14.18 -20.87 28.92
N THR A 241 14.65 -21.41 27.80
CA THR A 241 15.09 -20.57 26.67
C THR A 241 13.88 -19.91 25.99
N ASP A 242 13.83 -18.57 26.01
CA ASP A 242 12.89 -17.76 25.26
C ASP A 242 13.37 -17.48 23.85
N LEU A 243 12.44 -17.12 22.95
CA LEU A 243 12.75 -16.80 21.57
C LEU A 243 12.65 -15.28 21.33
N THR A 244 13.75 -14.68 20.87
CA THR A 244 13.76 -13.31 20.38
C THR A 244 14.00 -13.31 18.88
N ALA A 245 13.11 -12.65 18.13
CA ALA A 245 13.28 -12.37 16.71
C ALA A 245 13.48 -10.87 16.48
N GLU A 246 14.58 -10.50 15.86
CA GLU A 246 14.82 -9.14 15.40
C GLU A 246 14.57 -9.08 13.88
N LEU A 247 13.65 -8.20 13.48
CA LEU A 247 13.34 -7.88 12.10
C LEU A 247 14.07 -6.59 11.74
N HIS A 248 14.97 -6.68 10.77
CA HIS A 248 15.76 -5.55 10.30
C HIS A 248 15.27 -5.12 8.93
N ALA A 249 15.24 -3.82 8.74
CA ALA A 249 14.88 -3.22 7.47
C ALA A 249 15.70 -1.96 7.27
N GLU A 250 16.15 -1.74 6.03
CA GLU A 250 16.93 -0.57 5.67
C GLU A 250 16.24 0.73 6.10
N GLY A 251 16.99 1.59 6.81
CA GLY A 251 16.49 2.89 7.28
C GLY A 251 15.54 2.83 8.48
N MET A 252 15.39 1.69 9.15
CA MET A 252 14.54 1.54 10.34
C MET A 252 15.31 0.90 11.50
N GLU A 253 14.92 1.24 12.73
CA GLU A 253 15.38 0.51 13.91
C GLU A 253 14.88 -0.94 13.87
N ALA A 254 15.68 -1.86 14.41
CA ALA A 254 15.34 -3.28 14.44
C ALA A 254 14.10 -3.51 15.32
N LEU A 255 13.07 -4.12 14.74
CA LEU A 255 11.86 -4.45 15.46
C LEU A 255 12.03 -5.79 16.17
N THR A 256 11.86 -5.80 17.49
CA THR A 256 12.07 -6.99 18.31
C THR A 256 10.74 -7.66 18.66
N LEU A 257 10.58 -8.93 18.33
CA LEU A 257 9.46 -9.78 18.73
C LEU A 257 9.95 -10.82 19.73
N ASN A 258 9.29 -10.92 20.88
CA ASN A 258 9.71 -11.82 21.96
C ASN A 258 8.62 -12.84 22.25
N TRP A 259 8.99 -14.12 22.34
CA TRP A 259 8.12 -15.18 22.81
C TRP A 259 8.70 -15.84 24.04
N LEU A 260 7.93 -15.83 25.13
CA LEU A 260 8.31 -16.48 26.38
C LEU A 260 7.93 -17.96 26.35
N ASN A 261 8.83 -18.83 26.77
CA ASN A 261 8.62 -20.26 26.80
C ASN A 261 7.85 -20.64 28.06
N ARG A 262 6.59 -21.08 27.87
CA ARG A 262 5.70 -21.49 28.97
C ARG A 262 5.37 -22.98 28.88
N PRO A 263 4.80 -23.59 29.94
CA PRO A 263 4.36 -24.99 29.89
C PRO A 263 3.43 -25.32 28.70
N GLY A 264 2.67 -24.33 28.21
CA GLY A 264 1.81 -24.45 27.02
C GLY A 264 2.48 -24.16 25.67
N GLY A 265 3.76 -23.78 25.65
CA GLY A 265 4.49 -23.35 24.46
C GLY A 265 4.90 -21.87 24.49
N PHE A 266 5.35 -21.37 23.34
CA PHE A 266 5.79 -19.98 23.18
C PHE A 266 4.62 -19.01 23.13
N MET A 267 4.58 -18.08 24.09
CA MET A 267 3.59 -17.00 24.12
C MET A 267 4.22 -15.68 23.69
N LEU A 268 3.62 -14.99 22.71
CA LEU A 268 4.09 -13.68 22.26
C LEU A 268 3.92 -12.66 23.39
N VAL A 269 4.96 -11.86 23.62
CA VAL A 269 4.88 -10.69 24.50
C VAL A 269 4.41 -9.51 23.66
N ASP A 270 3.12 -9.22 23.74
CA ASP A 270 2.42 -8.21 22.93
C ASP A 270 2.75 -6.75 23.32
N LEU A 271 4.00 -6.46 23.68
CA LEU A 271 4.47 -5.09 23.94
C LEU A 271 5.01 -4.43 22.66
N GLU A 272 5.87 -5.16 21.95
CA GLU A 272 6.33 -4.87 20.59
C GLU A 272 5.66 -5.88 19.65
N PRO A 273 5.05 -5.50 18.51
CA PRO A 273 5.33 -4.31 17.69
C PRO A 273 4.37 -3.13 17.88
N LYS A 274 3.37 -3.27 18.77
CA LYS A 274 2.33 -2.27 18.95
C LYS A 274 2.90 -0.91 19.35
N GLN A 275 3.83 -0.87 20.31
CA GLN A 275 4.48 0.36 20.75
C GLN A 275 5.21 1.08 19.61
N THR A 276 5.96 0.34 18.78
CA THR A 276 6.63 0.91 17.61
C THR A 276 5.64 1.54 16.63
N LEU A 277 4.55 0.85 16.30
CA LEU A 277 3.54 1.35 15.36
C LEU A 277 2.77 2.57 15.93
N GLU A 278 2.39 2.55 17.22
CA GLU A 278 1.76 3.69 17.90
C GLU A 278 2.69 4.90 17.96
N ARG A 279 3.98 4.68 18.24
CA ARG A 279 4.99 5.74 18.26
C ARG A 279 5.15 6.37 16.88
N LEU A 280 5.23 5.58 15.82
CA LEU A 280 5.33 6.10 14.45
C LEU A 280 4.10 6.89 14.04
N GLU A 281 2.90 6.42 14.38
CA GLU A 281 1.69 7.20 14.17
C GLU A 281 1.72 8.53 14.92
N GLU A 282 2.08 8.53 16.21
CA GLU A 282 2.12 9.75 17.03
C GLU A 282 3.15 10.76 16.48
N ILE A 283 4.33 10.29 16.07
CA ILE A 283 5.33 11.13 15.41
C ILE A 283 4.75 11.70 14.12
N GLY A 284 4.10 10.87 13.29
CA GLY A 284 3.50 11.33 12.04
C GLY A 284 2.40 12.38 12.25
N ARG A 285 1.53 12.20 13.26
CA ARG A 285 0.44 13.13 13.59
C ARG A 285 0.93 14.45 14.17
N SER A 286 1.96 14.41 15.00
CA SER A 286 2.51 15.58 15.71
C SER A 286 3.64 16.29 14.96
N ALA A 287 4.12 15.71 13.85
CA ALA A 287 5.21 16.28 13.07
C ALA A 287 4.84 17.64 12.49
N VAL A 288 5.68 18.63 12.78
CA VAL A 288 5.65 19.95 12.13
C VAL A 288 6.58 19.97 10.90
N GLU A 289 7.67 19.21 10.97
CA GLU A 289 8.66 19.08 9.89
C GLU A 289 8.22 18.03 8.86
N PRO A 290 8.12 18.37 7.56
CA PRO A 290 7.67 17.43 6.54
C PRO A 290 8.53 16.17 6.45
N SER A 291 9.85 16.26 6.65
CA SER A 291 10.75 15.11 6.60
C SER A 291 10.48 14.10 7.73
N ALA A 292 10.12 14.58 8.92
CA ALA A 292 9.77 13.72 10.05
C ALA A 292 8.43 13.02 9.82
N ALA A 293 7.43 13.77 9.32
CA ALA A 293 6.15 13.20 8.90
C ALA A 293 6.33 12.13 7.83
N ALA A 294 7.18 12.40 6.82
CA ALA A 294 7.45 11.50 5.71
C ALA A 294 8.09 10.20 6.17
N HIS A 295 9.12 10.31 7.01
CA HIS A 295 9.79 9.14 7.55
C HIS A 295 8.83 8.31 8.40
N ALA A 296 8.08 8.93 9.30
CA ALA A 296 7.14 8.23 10.17
C ALA A 296 6.03 7.54 9.37
N ALA A 297 5.39 8.23 8.42
CA ALA A 297 4.32 7.69 7.60
C ALA A 297 4.80 6.53 6.70
N ARG A 298 5.95 6.68 6.02
CA ARG A 298 6.50 5.63 5.15
C ARG A 298 6.97 4.42 5.95
N SER A 299 7.61 4.62 7.10
CA SER A 299 8.00 3.53 8.00
C SER A 299 6.76 2.81 8.55
N LEU A 300 5.71 3.54 8.93
CA LEU A 300 4.46 2.97 9.39
C LEU A 300 3.77 2.15 8.30
N LEU A 301 3.70 2.67 7.06
CA LEU A 301 3.13 1.94 5.93
C LEU A 301 3.92 0.65 5.67
N ARG A 302 5.24 0.75 5.60
CA ARG A 302 6.13 -0.40 5.34
C ARG A 302 6.01 -1.48 6.41
N LEU A 303 6.02 -1.11 7.69
CA LEU A 303 5.91 -2.08 8.78
C LEU A 303 4.51 -2.69 8.85
N SER A 304 3.45 -1.88 8.75
CA SER A 304 2.08 -2.37 8.87
C SER A 304 1.69 -3.30 7.72
N THR A 305 2.07 -2.98 6.48
CA THR A 305 1.84 -3.85 5.31
C THR A 305 2.65 -5.14 5.36
N ALA A 306 3.85 -5.12 5.93
CA ALA A 306 4.65 -6.34 6.06
C ALA A 306 4.17 -7.24 7.22
N LEU A 307 3.76 -6.65 8.34
CA LEU A 307 3.60 -7.36 9.61
C LEU A 307 2.14 -7.57 10.03
N CYS A 308 1.24 -6.62 9.77
CA CYS A 308 -0.09 -6.61 10.38
C CYS A 308 -1.10 -7.40 9.54
N ARG A 309 -1.87 -8.27 10.20
CA ARG A 309 -2.95 -9.05 9.58
C ARG A 309 -4.05 -8.15 9.00
N GLU A 310 -4.25 -6.97 9.58
CA GLU A 310 -5.23 -5.96 9.16
C GLU A 310 -4.88 -5.31 7.81
N SER A 311 -3.66 -5.48 7.29
CA SER A 311 -3.24 -4.96 5.98
C SER A 311 -3.70 -5.80 4.78
N GLU A 312 -4.60 -6.77 5.01
CA GLU A 312 -5.18 -7.73 4.04
C GLU A 312 -4.19 -8.76 3.47
N ALA A 313 -2.95 -8.37 3.18
CA ALA A 313 -1.96 -9.23 2.56
C ALA A 313 -0.56 -9.10 3.19
N PRO A 314 -0.40 -9.38 4.51
CA PRO A 314 0.89 -9.31 5.17
C PRO A 314 1.91 -10.26 4.57
N ARG A 315 3.19 -9.89 4.65
CA ARG A 315 4.33 -10.72 4.23
C ARG A 315 4.83 -11.64 5.34
N LEU A 316 4.62 -11.26 6.59
CA LEU A 316 4.94 -12.06 7.76
C LEU A 316 3.96 -13.23 7.89
N THR A 317 4.50 -14.41 8.15
CA THR A 317 3.77 -15.62 8.55
C THR A 317 4.44 -16.16 9.80
N ILE A 318 3.65 -16.43 10.84
CA ILE A 318 4.10 -17.06 12.07
C ILE A 318 3.33 -18.38 12.21
N ASP A 319 4.07 -19.47 12.22
CA ASP A 319 3.55 -20.83 12.11
C ASP A 319 2.68 -20.96 10.86
N GLU A 320 1.36 -21.09 11.03
CA GLU A 320 0.38 -21.14 9.92
C GLU A 320 -0.45 -19.84 9.81
N HIS A 321 -0.20 -18.86 10.68
CA HIS A 321 -0.95 -17.61 10.75
C HIS A 321 -0.27 -16.50 9.96
N ARG A 322 -1.02 -15.83 9.09
CA ARG A 322 -0.55 -14.66 8.34
C ARG A 322 -0.69 -13.38 9.18
N GLY A 323 0.43 -12.68 9.34
CA GLY A 323 0.56 -11.44 10.08
C GLY A 323 0.38 -11.57 11.60
N LEU A 324 0.75 -10.50 12.29
CA LEU A 324 0.47 -10.24 13.70
C LEU A 324 -0.85 -9.47 13.82
N SER A 325 -1.56 -9.64 14.93
CA SER A 325 -2.71 -8.78 15.23
C SER A 325 -2.20 -7.43 15.71
N CYS A 326 -2.34 -6.38 14.91
CA CYS A 326 -1.92 -5.04 15.29
C CYS A 326 -3.03 -4.23 15.96
N GLY A 327 -4.28 -4.72 15.89
CA GLY A 327 -5.44 -4.13 16.56
C GLY A 327 -6.09 -2.97 15.81
N LYS A 328 -5.38 -2.38 14.83
CA LYS A 328 -5.92 -1.40 13.88
C LYS A 328 -5.22 -1.49 12.54
N ASN A 329 -5.87 -0.95 11.51
CA ASN A 329 -5.29 -0.92 10.17
C ASN A 329 -4.32 0.27 10.02
N TYR A 330 -3.10 0.10 10.52
CA TYR A 330 -2.05 1.11 10.43
C TYR A 330 -1.64 1.46 9.00
N ALA A 331 -1.91 0.60 8.02
CA ALA A 331 -1.62 0.92 6.62
C ALA A 331 -2.48 2.09 6.15
N ARG A 332 -3.79 2.07 6.47
CA ARG A 332 -4.71 3.19 6.19
C ARG A 332 -4.34 4.46 6.94
N VAL A 333 -3.93 4.33 8.19
CA VAL A 333 -3.42 5.46 8.99
C VAL A 333 -2.20 6.08 8.31
N ALA A 334 -1.26 5.26 7.86
CA ALA A 334 -0.08 5.72 7.16
C ALA A 334 -0.41 6.44 5.84
N GLU A 335 -1.38 5.94 5.05
CA GLU A 335 -1.86 6.62 3.83
C GLU A 335 -2.39 8.02 4.11
N GLY A 336 -3.19 8.19 5.18
CA GLY A 336 -3.64 9.51 5.59
C GLY A 336 -2.53 10.42 6.11
N LEU A 337 -1.52 9.86 6.79
CA LEU A 337 -0.33 10.61 7.20
C LEU A 337 0.51 11.06 6.01
N ILE A 338 0.56 10.29 4.91
CA ILE A 338 1.21 10.71 3.66
C ILE A 338 0.47 11.92 3.06
N VAL A 339 -0.87 11.93 3.08
CA VAL A 339 -1.63 13.12 2.67
C VAL A 339 -1.27 14.32 3.56
N GLY A 340 -1.25 14.15 4.88
CA GLY A 340 -0.86 15.22 5.81
C GLY A 340 0.55 15.74 5.56
N GLU A 341 1.47 14.85 5.20
CA GLU A 341 2.85 15.17 4.86
C GLU A 341 2.98 16.02 3.59
N LEU A 342 2.26 15.66 2.52
CA LEU A 342 2.18 16.47 1.30
C LEU A 342 1.62 17.87 1.58
N LEU A 343 0.61 17.97 2.46
CA LEU A 343 0.07 19.25 2.91
C LEU A 343 1.10 20.10 3.66
N LEU A 344 1.94 19.50 4.51
CA LEU A 344 3.03 20.19 5.20
C LEU A 344 4.12 20.69 4.25
N ARG A 345 4.36 20.00 3.13
CA ARG A 345 5.27 20.47 2.07
C ARG A 345 4.69 21.59 1.21
N GLY A 346 3.38 21.82 1.29
CA GLY A 346 2.65 22.72 0.39
C GLY A 346 2.33 22.10 -0.98
N GLU A 347 2.52 20.79 -1.14
CA GLU A 347 2.21 20.03 -2.37
C GLU A 347 0.71 19.69 -2.42
N LEU A 348 -0.13 20.73 -2.43
CA LEU A 348 -1.57 20.61 -2.24
C LEU A 348 -2.26 19.80 -3.34
N ASP A 349 -1.88 19.96 -4.61
CA ASP A 349 -2.49 19.21 -5.71
C ASP A 349 -2.21 17.70 -5.60
N GLU A 350 -1.02 17.30 -5.15
CA GLU A 350 -0.69 15.89 -4.89
C GLU A 350 -1.49 15.34 -3.72
N ALA A 351 -1.58 16.10 -2.63
CA ALA A 351 -2.38 15.73 -1.47
C ALA A 351 -3.87 15.54 -1.84
N LEU A 352 -4.42 16.43 -2.66
CA LEU A 352 -5.81 16.36 -3.13
C LEU A 352 -6.05 15.17 -4.05
N SER A 353 -5.12 14.89 -4.97
CA SER A 353 -5.18 13.73 -5.86
C SER A 353 -5.17 12.44 -5.05
N LEU A 354 -4.16 12.26 -4.19
CA LEU A 354 -4.03 11.06 -3.35
C LEU A 354 -5.26 10.88 -2.44
N ALA A 355 -5.75 11.96 -1.81
CA ALA A 355 -6.94 11.89 -0.99
C ALA A 355 -8.21 11.56 -1.78
N ARG A 356 -8.32 11.91 -3.07
CA ARG A 356 -9.42 11.50 -3.93
C ARG A 356 -9.34 9.99 -4.18
N ASP A 357 -8.18 9.49 -4.63
CA ASP A 357 -7.95 8.07 -4.91
C ASP A 357 -8.27 7.18 -3.69
N LEU A 358 -7.85 7.64 -2.51
CA LEU A 358 -8.12 6.98 -1.24
C LEU A 358 -9.62 6.96 -0.91
N ARG A 359 -10.35 8.07 -1.13
CA ARG A 359 -11.81 8.15 -0.90
C ARG A 359 -12.61 7.26 -1.85
N GLU A 360 -12.17 7.11 -3.10
CA GLU A 360 -12.87 6.29 -4.09
C GLU A 360 -12.93 4.80 -3.71
N ARG A 361 -12.02 4.34 -2.83
CA ARG A 361 -12.07 3.00 -2.23
C ARG A 361 -13.29 2.77 -1.34
N GLY A 362 -14.02 3.84 -0.97
CA GLY A 362 -15.31 3.75 -0.28
C GLY A 362 -15.22 3.35 1.20
N ASP A 363 -14.07 3.60 1.83
CA ASP A 363 -13.79 3.17 3.19
C ASP A 363 -14.03 4.30 4.20
N GLU A 364 -15.02 4.13 5.09
CA GLU A 364 -15.39 5.12 6.10
C GLU A 364 -14.26 5.43 7.08
N GLU A 365 -13.42 4.44 7.42
CA GLU A 365 -12.28 4.62 8.33
C GLU A 365 -11.23 5.54 7.68
N LEU A 366 -10.86 5.24 6.44
CA LEU A 366 -9.94 6.07 5.65
C LEU A 366 -10.50 7.48 5.43
N ASN A 367 -11.79 7.62 5.16
CA ASN A 367 -12.43 8.94 5.04
C ASN A 367 -12.33 9.76 6.33
N ALA A 368 -12.45 9.12 7.50
CA ALA A 368 -12.24 9.79 8.78
C ALA A 368 -10.78 10.23 8.97
N ILE A 369 -9.82 9.36 8.64
CA ILE A 369 -8.38 9.68 8.71
C ILE A 369 -8.04 10.85 7.78
N LEU A 370 -8.57 10.88 6.55
CA LEU A 370 -8.35 11.97 5.60
C LEU A 370 -8.93 13.29 6.09
N ARG A 371 -10.13 13.28 6.70
CA ARG A 371 -10.70 14.49 7.32
C ARG A 371 -9.76 15.09 8.36
N ASP A 372 -9.16 14.25 9.19
CA ASP A 372 -8.20 14.69 10.21
C ASP A 372 -6.91 15.22 9.58
N ALA A 373 -6.38 14.56 8.54
CA ALA A 373 -5.19 15.04 7.83
C ALA A 373 -5.38 16.46 7.26
N PHE A 374 -6.54 16.75 6.67
CA PHE A 374 -6.83 18.07 6.13
C PHE A 374 -6.94 19.17 7.20
N LYS A 375 -7.11 18.84 8.48
CA LYS A 375 -7.11 19.85 9.58
C LYS A 375 -5.78 20.59 9.70
N LEU A 376 -4.67 19.99 9.21
CA LEU A 376 -3.35 20.63 9.17
C LEU A 376 -3.34 21.94 8.38
N LEU A 377 -4.22 22.09 7.39
CA LEU A 377 -4.39 23.36 6.69
C LEU A 377 -5.01 24.41 7.63
N PRO A 378 -4.33 25.52 7.95
CA PRO A 378 -4.86 26.53 8.87
C PRO A 378 -6.04 27.26 8.24
N ALA A 379 -7.13 27.41 9.01
CA ALA A 379 -8.28 28.19 8.56
C ALA A 379 -7.88 29.66 8.39
N SER A 380 -8.29 30.25 7.27
CA SER A 380 -8.15 31.67 7.01
C SER A 380 -9.20 32.46 7.79
N ALA A 381 -8.81 33.60 8.35
CA ALA A 381 -9.70 34.49 9.11
C ALA A 381 -10.65 35.24 8.16
N ILE A 382 -11.66 34.55 7.64
CA ILE A 382 -12.64 35.07 6.69
C ILE A 382 -14.03 34.96 7.33
N SER A 383 -14.70 36.10 7.46
CA SER A 383 -16.07 36.15 7.96
C SER A 383 -17.05 35.71 6.88
N LEU A 384 -17.82 34.66 7.18
CA LEU A 384 -18.91 34.19 6.34
C LEU A 384 -20.24 34.53 7.01
N SER A 385 -21.09 35.23 6.27
CA SER A 385 -22.49 35.44 6.62
C SER A 385 -23.28 34.17 6.35
N ARG A 386 -24.27 33.88 7.20
CA ARG A 386 -25.16 32.72 7.09
C ARG A 386 -26.59 33.16 6.79
N LEU A 387 -27.24 32.44 5.88
CA LEU A 387 -28.66 32.57 5.57
C LEU A 387 -29.26 31.16 5.39
N PRO A 388 -30.51 30.88 5.81
CA PRO A 388 -31.20 29.68 5.37
C PRO A 388 -31.22 29.60 3.85
N LEU A 389 -31.02 28.43 3.26
CA LEU A 389 -31.04 28.29 1.80
C LEU A 389 -32.41 28.72 1.25
N PRO A 390 -32.49 29.79 0.42
CA PRO A 390 -33.77 30.36 0.01
C PRO A 390 -34.48 29.56 -1.11
N GLY A 391 -33.89 28.45 -1.57
CA GLY A 391 -34.41 27.60 -2.64
C GLY A 391 -33.98 26.13 -2.49
N SER A 392 -34.15 25.34 -3.54
CA SER A 392 -33.65 23.96 -3.60
C SER A 392 -32.47 23.87 -4.55
N LEU A 393 -31.56 22.93 -4.31
CA LEU A 393 -30.51 22.57 -5.28
C LEU A 393 -30.95 21.33 -6.05
N ASP A 394 -30.75 21.32 -7.37
CA ASP A 394 -30.93 20.13 -8.21
C ASP A 394 -29.77 19.13 -8.04
N GLY A 395 -29.88 17.95 -8.67
CA GLY A 395 -28.87 16.87 -8.59
C GLY A 395 -27.47 17.26 -9.08
N ASP A 396 -27.35 18.19 -10.03
CA ASP A 396 -26.06 18.70 -10.55
C ASP A 396 -25.65 20.01 -9.88
N ALA A 397 -25.85 20.12 -8.56
CA ALA A 397 -25.66 21.36 -7.79
C ALA A 397 -24.26 21.98 -7.97
N TRP A 398 -23.23 21.17 -8.18
CA TRP A 398 -21.85 21.62 -8.41
C TRP A 398 -21.65 22.31 -9.78
N LEU A 399 -22.44 21.95 -10.79
CA LEU A 399 -22.33 22.52 -12.13
C LEU A 399 -23.32 23.67 -12.34
N ARG A 400 -24.52 23.58 -11.75
CA ARG A 400 -25.65 24.49 -12.04
C ARG A 400 -26.42 24.96 -10.80
N GLY A 401 -25.97 24.58 -9.60
CA GLY A 401 -26.68 24.89 -8.36
C GLY A 401 -26.33 26.26 -7.78
N LEU A 402 -25.11 26.74 -7.97
CA LEU A 402 -24.61 27.97 -7.34
C LEU A 402 -23.62 28.70 -8.25
N ALA A 403 -23.79 30.02 -8.41
CA ALA A 403 -22.92 30.86 -9.23
C ALA A 403 -22.96 32.32 -8.78
N PHE A 404 -21.95 33.11 -9.13
CA PHE A 404 -22.03 34.57 -9.09
C PHE A 404 -22.29 35.15 -10.48
N ASP A 405 -23.03 36.25 -10.57
CA ASP A 405 -23.12 37.06 -11.78
C ASP A 405 -22.00 38.11 -11.87
N GLU A 406 -22.02 38.92 -12.92
CA GLU A 406 -21.04 39.99 -13.18
C GLU A 406 -21.05 41.07 -12.11
N GLU A 407 -22.23 41.37 -11.58
CA GLU A 407 -22.44 42.37 -10.54
C GLU A 407 -22.08 41.84 -9.13
N GLY A 408 -21.75 40.55 -9.02
CA GLY A 408 -21.35 39.90 -7.76
C GLY A 408 -22.54 39.51 -6.87
N ALA A 409 -23.75 39.45 -7.42
CA ALA A 409 -24.90 38.82 -6.79
C ALA A 409 -24.84 37.30 -7.00
N LEU A 410 -25.46 36.57 -6.08
CA LEU A 410 -25.43 35.11 -6.07
C LEU A 410 -26.68 34.56 -6.75
N LEU A 411 -26.48 33.67 -7.71
CA LEU A 411 -27.52 32.93 -8.40
C LEU A 411 -27.57 31.50 -7.85
N ILE A 412 -28.76 31.08 -7.45
CA ILE A 412 -29.04 29.75 -6.93
C ILE A 412 -29.96 29.07 -7.92
N GLY A 413 -29.54 27.91 -8.44
CA GLY A 413 -30.32 27.07 -9.33
C GLY A 413 -31.40 26.27 -8.62
N GLY A 414 -31.96 25.27 -9.29
CA GLY A 414 -33.06 24.46 -8.75
C GLY A 414 -34.37 24.62 -9.51
N SER A 415 -35.41 23.96 -8.99
CA SER A 415 -36.79 24.08 -9.51
C SER A 415 -37.37 25.50 -9.43
N SER A 416 -36.79 26.35 -8.59
CA SER A 416 -37.19 27.75 -8.38
C SER A 416 -35.94 28.61 -8.26
N PRO A 417 -35.35 29.03 -9.39
CA PRO A 417 -34.13 29.80 -9.39
C PRO A 417 -34.29 31.10 -8.60
N THR A 418 -33.24 31.48 -7.89
CA THR A 418 -33.26 32.61 -6.96
C THR A 418 -32.00 33.44 -7.11
N LYS A 419 -32.14 34.76 -7.10
CA LYS A 419 -31.04 35.72 -7.03
C LYS A 419 -30.96 36.31 -5.63
N VAL A 420 -29.77 36.33 -5.06
CA VAL A 420 -29.47 36.98 -3.79
C VAL A 420 -28.53 38.15 -4.08
N ASP A 421 -29.05 39.37 -3.98
CA ASP A 421 -28.27 40.59 -4.11
C ASP A 421 -27.46 40.82 -2.83
N LEU A 422 -26.15 40.98 -3.00
CA LEU A 422 -25.15 41.15 -1.95
C LEU A 422 -24.50 42.54 -2.00
N SER A 423 -25.16 43.53 -2.60
CA SER A 423 -24.70 44.91 -2.69
C SER A 423 -24.97 45.74 -1.42
N SER A 424 -26.01 45.39 -0.66
CA SER A 424 -26.35 45.98 0.64
C SER A 424 -25.84 45.16 1.83
N GLU A 425 -25.87 45.73 3.04
CA GLU A 425 -25.51 45.02 4.28
C GLU A 425 -26.46 43.86 4.58
N GLU A 426 -27.74 44.01 4.25
CA GLU A 426 -28.73 42.93 4.30
C GLU A 426 -28.92 42.32 2.90
N PRO A 427 -28.81 40.99 2.74
CA PRO A 427 -29.00 40.34 1.46
C PRO A 427 -30.46 40.41 1.00
N VAL A 428 -30.69 40.85 -0.23
CA VAL A 428 -32.04 40.93 -0.81
C VAL A 428 -32.29 39.72 -1.71
N ILE A 429 -33.34 38.96 -1.42
CA ILE A 429 -33.70 37.74 -2.14
C ILE A 429 -34.78 38.07 -3.17
N VAL A 430 -34.53 37.76 -4.44
CA VAL A 430 -35.44 38.01 -5.55
C VAL A 430 -35.61 36.72 -6.37
N PRO A 431 -36.84 36.33 -6.75
CA PRO A 431 -37.04 35.24 -7.70
C PRO A 431 -36.29 35.49 -9.01
N SER A 432 -35.73 34.43 -9.60
CA SER A 432 -35.08 34.47 -10.91
C SER A 432 -35.81 33.54 -11.88
N ASP A 433 -36.04 34.01 -13.09
CA ASP A 433 -36.62 33.19 -14.16
C ASP A 433 -35.55 32.32 -14.85
N GLU A 434 -34.26 32.61 -14.63
CA GLU A 434 -33.13 31.92 -15.23
C GLU A 434 -32.34 31.13 -14.17
N ALA A 435 -32.15 29.83 -14.42
CA ALA A 435 -31.19 29.00 -13.68
C ALA A 435 -29.76 29.39 -14.07
N PRO A 436 -28.79 29.38 -13.12
CA PRO A 436 -27.44 29.79 -13.44
C PRO A 436 -26.77 28.76 -14.36
N TYR A 437 -26.20 29.26 -15.45
CA TYR A 437 -25.20 28.55 -16.25
C TYR A 437 -23.85 29.20 -15.99
N PRO A 438 -23.14 28.81 -14.91
CA PRO A 438 -21.89 29.46 -14.54
C PRO A 438 -20.77 29.19 -15.55
N ALA A 439 -20.77 28.02 -16.19
CA ALA A 439 -19.88 27.73 -17.31
C ALA A 439 -20.62 27.93 -18.64
N ARG A 440 -20.32 29.04 -19.32
CA ARG A 440 -20.97 29.47 -20.55
C ARG A 440 -20.01 30.22 -21.47
N ASP A 441 -20.33 30.28 -22.76
CA ASP A 441 -19.52 31.05 -23.71
C ASP A 441 -19.62 32.56 -23.41
N LEU A 442 -18.60 33.33 -23.82
CA LEU A 442 -18.50 34.76 -23.52
C LEU A 442 -19.62 35.63 -24.13
N LEU A 443 -20.46 35.04 -25.00
CA LEU A 443 -21.58 35.71 -25.66
C LEU A 443 -22.93 35.26 -25.10
N ASP A 444 -22.95 34.46 -24.02
CA ASP A 444 -24.15 33.92 -23.36
C ASP A 444 -25.11 33.20 -24.33
N ARG A 445 -24.55 32.52 -25.33
CA ARG A 445 -25.28 31.72 -26.33
C ARG A 445 -25.40 30.27 -25.90
N TYR A 446 -24.37 29.72 -25.26
CA TYR A 446 -24.29 28.32 -24.87
C TYR A 446 -23.81 28.16 -23.43
N GLY A 447 -24.32 27.15 -22.73
CA GLY A 447 -23.91 26.80 -21.37
C GLY A 447 -23.70 25.30 -21.21
N LEU A 448 -22.86 24.94 -20.24
CA LEU A 448 -22.61 23.56 -19.85
C LEU A 448 -23.72 23.07 -18.90
N VAL A 449 -24.17 21.85 -19.14
CA VAL A 449 -25.32 21.28 -18.41
C VAL A 449 -25.05 19.93 -17.77
N SER A 450 -24.05 19.19 -18.22
CA SER A 450 -23.68 17.91 -17.63
C SER A 450 -22.24 17.53 -17.95
N ILE A 451 -21.69 16.62 -17.17
CA ILE A 451 -20.51 15.83 -17.52
C ILE A 451 -20.87 14.36 -17.34
N GLU A 452 -20.65 13.56 -18.37
CA GLU A 452 -20.98 12.13 -18.40
C GLU A 452 -19.68 11.35 -18.47
N THR A 453 -19.37 10.60 -17.40
CA THR A 453 -18.21 9.71 -17.36
C THR A 453 -18.67 8.27 -17.54
N ALA A 454 -18.10 7.58 -18.53
CA ALA A 454 -18.32 6.16 -18.75
C ALA A 454 -16.99 5.47 -19.06
N CYS A 455 -16.95 4.14 -19.00
CA CYS A 455 -15.72 3.38 -19.27
C CYS A 455 -15.23 3.50 -20.74
N TYR A 456 -16.05 4.01 -21.66
CA TYR A 456 -15.66 4.32 -23.05
C TYR A 456 -15.36 5.82 -23.25
N GLY A 457 -15.05 6.51 -22.16
CA GLY A 457 -14.67 7.91 -22.15
C GLY A 457 -15.72 8.84 -21.59
N SER A 458 -15.30 10.09 -21.45
CA SER A 458 -16.05 11.17 -20.81
C SER A 458 -16.54 12.18 -21.84
N ARG A 459 -17.72 12.77 -21.58
CA ARG A 459 -18.35 13.75 -22.46
C ARG A 459 -18.89 14.93 -21.69
N VAL A 460 -18.78 16.13 -22.24
CA VAL A 460 -19.45 17.32 -21.72
C VAL A 460 -20.74 17.61 -22.47
N GLY A 461 -21.82 17.89 -21.75
CA GLY A 461 -23.11 18.29 -22.28
C GLY A 461 -23.20 19.80 -22.44
N VAL A 462 -23.45 20.27 -23.66
CA VAL A 462 -23.60 21.69 -24.02
C VAL A 462 -25.02 21.98 -24.51
N ARG A 463 -25.59 23.12 -24.12
CA ARG A 463 -26.94 23.53 -24.52
C ARG A 463 -26.98 25.02 -24.89
N ALA A 464 -27.82 25.38 -25.85
CA ALA A 464 -28.11 26.78 -26.16
C ALA A 464 -28.94 27.43 -25.04
N LEU A 465 -28.54 28.63 -24.59
CA LEU A 465 -29.19 29.36 -23.50
C LEU A 465 -30.42 30.14 -23.96
N ARG A 466 -30.39 30.66 -25.19
CA ARG A 466 -31.54 31.31 -25.85
C ARG A 466 -32.10 30.38 -26.91
N GLN A 467 -33.38 30.01 -26.79
CA GLN A 467 -34.09 29.21 -27.79
C GLN A 467 -35.23 30.00 -28.43
N ASP A 468 -35.48 29.72 -29.71
CA ASP A 468 -36.74 30.06 -30.37
C ASP A 468 -37.90 29.27 -29.74
N GLU A 469 -39.05 29.91 -29.53
CA GLU A 469 -40.23 29.29 -28.92
C GLU A 469 -40.65 28.01 -29.67
N GLY A 470 -40.72 26.87 -28.96
CA GLY A 470 -41.41 25.66 -29.42
C GLY A 470 -40.56 24.41 -29.69
N ALA A 471 -39.23 24.46 -29.60
CA ALA A 471 -38.38 23.26 -29.74
C ALA A 471 -37.80 22.80 -28.38
N PRO A 472 -37.80 21.49 -28.07
CA PRO A 472 -37.19 21.01 -26.84
C PRO A 472 -35.68 21.27 -26.82
N PRO A 473 -35.09 21.62 -25.66
CA PRO A 473 -33.66 21.87 -25.54
C PRO A 473 -32.85 20.61 -25.88
N ARG A 474 -32.03 20.69 -26.93
CA ARG A 474 -31.11 19.60 -27.30
C ARG A 474 -29.75 19.84 -26.64
N THR A 475 -29.33 18.90 -25.81
CA THR A 475 -27.96 18.85 -25.29
C THR A 475 -27.05 18.19 -26.34
N LYS A 476 -25.99 18.88 -26.76
CA LYS A 476 -24.89 18.31 -27.56
C LYS A 476 -23.89 17.65 -26.60
N LEU A 477 -23.55 16.38 -26.82
CA LEU A 477 -22.52 15.67 -26.06
C LEU A 477 -21.20 15.72 -26.82
N ILE A 478 -20.16 16.24 -26.18
CA ILE A 478 -18.86 16.51 -26.80
C ILE A 478 -17.79 15.68 -26.08
N PRO A 479 -16.97 14.89 -26.80
CA PRO A 479 -15.98 14.01 -26.18
C PRO A 479 -14.83 14.79 -25.52
N ILE A 480 -14.42 14.32 -24.35
CA ILE A 480 -13.26 14.78 -23.57
C ILE A 480 -12.09 13.80 -23.75
N ASP A 481 -12.40 12.49 -23.70
CA ASP A 481 -11.49 11.38 -23.94
C ASP A 481 -12.25 10.14 -24.44
N ASP A 482 -11.50 9.13 -24.88
CA ASP A 482 -12.03 7.86 -25.40
C ASP A 482 -12.08 6.74 -24.33
N GLY A 483 -11.65 7.05 -23.10
CA GLY A 483 -11.57 6.13 -21.96
C GLY A 483 -10.60 4.94 -22.14
N SER A 484 -10.52 4.11 -21.11
CA SER A 484 -9.64 2.93 -20.99
C SER A 484 -10.36 1.61 -21.33
N GLY A 485 -11.66 1.66 -21.58
CA GLY A 485 -12.49 0.53 -22.00
C GLY A 485 -13.22 -0.18 -20.84
N CYS A 486 -14.24 -0.98 -21.17
CA CYS A 486 -15.08 -1.70 -20.21
C CYS A 486 -14.55 -3.10 -19.81
N ALA A 487 -13.25 -3.36 -19.95
CA ALA A 487 -12.73 -4.69 -19.65
C ALA A 487 -12.88 -5.01 -18.14
N PRO A 488 -13.20 -6.27 -17.76
CA PRO A 488 -13.21 -6.66 -16.34
C PRO A 488 -11.85 -6.39 -15.71
N GLY A 489 -11.81 -5.59 -14.65
CA GLY A 489 -10.57 -5.16 -13.99
C GLY A 489 -9.91 -3.91 -14.58
N ALA A 490 -10.52 -3.26 -15.60
CA ALA A 490 -10.11 -1.92 -16.00
C ALA A 490 -10.24 -0.96 -14.80
N PRO A 491 -9.27 -0.06 -14.58
CA PRO A 491 -9.36 0.90 -13.49
C PRO A 491 -10.61 1.76 -13.69
N LYS A 492 -11.31 2.04 -12.59
CA LYS A 492 -12.41 3.00 -12.62
C LYS A 492 -11.81 4.36 -12.94
N GLU A 493 -12.22 4.98 -14.04
CA GLU A 493 -11.67 6.30 -14.40
C GLU A 493 -12.22 7.37 -13.47
N GLU A 494 -11.31 8.15 -12.89
CA GLU A 494 -11.65 9.36 -12.16
C GLU A 494 -12.51 10.28 -13.05
N PRO A 495 -13.61 10.85 -12.51
CA PRO A 495 -14.44 11.76 -13.28
C PRO A 495 -13.71 13.06 -13.54
N TRP A 496 -13.87 13.59 -14.75
CA TRP A 496 -13.48 14.95 -15.07
C TRP A 496 -14.38 15.94 -14.33
N GLU A 497 -13.78 17.03 -13.88
CA GLU A 497 -14.48 18.17 -13.29
C GLU A 497 -14.46 19.35 -14.26
N VAL A 498 -15.59 20.05 -14.39
CA VAL A 498 -15.64 21.28 -15.20
C VAL A 498 -15.01 22.43 -14.40
N VAL A 499 -14.02 23.08 -15.01
CA VAL A 499 -13.44 24.33 -14.50
C VAL A 499 -14.25 25.50 -15.03
N GLY A 500 -14.48 25.55 -16.35
CA GLY A 500 -15.22 26.62 -17.00
C GLY A 500 -15.15 26.57 -18.52
N TRP A 501 -15.56 27.66 -19.17
CA TRP A 501 -15.52 27.85 -20.61
C TRP A 501 -14.66 29.07 -20.94
N ALA A 502 -13.66 28.89 -21.81
CA ALA A 502 -12.75 29.91 -22.32
C ALA A 502 -12.93 30.11 -23.84
N PRO A 503 -12.41 31.18 -24.48
CA PRO A 503 -12.58 31.44 -25.91
C PRO A 503 -12.30 30.24 -26.83
N GLN A 504 -11.29 29.44 -26.47
CA GLN A 504 -10.87 28.26 -27.23
C GLN A 504 -11.75 27.02 -27.00
N GLY A 505 -12.55 26.99 -25.94
CA GLY A 505 -13.41 25.84 -25.62
C GLY A 505 -13.60 25.59 -24.13
N VAL A 506 -14.09 24.39 -23.81
CA VAL A 506 -14.37 23.98 -22.43
C VAL A 506 -13.09 23.51 -21.75
N VAL A 507 -12.88 23.95 -20.52
CA VAL A 507 -11.75 23.54 -19.69
C VAL A 507 -12.25 22.58 -18.62
N VAL A 508 -11.62 21.41 -18.56
CA VAL A 508 -11.89 20.37 -17.58
C VAL A 508 -10.60 19.96 -16.88
N GLU A 509 -10.72 19.45 -15.67
CA GLU A 509 -9.58 18.98 -14.87
C GLU A 509 -9.84 17.60 -14.25
N ARG A 510 -8.76 16.85 -14.04
CA ARG A 510 -8.72 15.54 -13.37
C ARG A 510 -7.40 15.39 -12.64
N GLY A 511 -7.42 15.58 -11.32
CA GLY A 511 -6.19 15.70 -10.52
C GLY A 511 -5.34 16.88 -11.00
N LYS A 512 -4.07 16.63 -11.36
CA LYS A 512 -3.18 17.64 -11.96
C LYS A 512 -3.40 17.86 -13.46
N LEU A 513 -4.11 16.94 -14.13
CA LEU A 513 -4.34 17.03 -15.57
C LEU A 513 -5.40 18.08 -15.85
N ARG A 514 -5.07 19.03 -16.72
CA ARG A 514 -5.99 20.06 -17.20
C ARG A 514 -6.08 19.92 -18.71
N ARG A 515 -7.30 19.90 -19.24
CA ARG A 515 -7.57 19.64 -20.65
C ARG A 515 -8.52 20.67 -21.21
N ILE A 516 -8.23 21.08 -22.44
CA ILE A 516 -9.12 21.91 -23.24
C ILE A 516 -9.82 21.03 -24.28
N VAL A 517 -11.15 21.12 -24.30
CA VAL A 517 -12.00 20.56 -25.34
C VAL A 517 -12.33 21.69 -26.31
N PRO A 518 -11.67 21.77 -27.48
CA PRO A 518 -11.80 22.93 -28.36
C PRO A 518 -13.17 22.97 -29.03
N LEU A 519 -13.80 24.14 -28.99
CA LEU A 519 -15.13 24.37 -29.54
C LEU A 519 -15.15 25.51 -30.56
N ASP A 520 -15.99 25.37 -31.58
CA ASP A 520 -16.25 26.44 -32.55
C ASP A 520 -17.35 27.41 -32.06
N VAL A 521 -17.67 28.38 -32.91
CA VAL A 521 -18.69 29.41 -32.61
C VAL A 521 -20.11 28.86 -32.45
N GLU A 522 -20.37 27.61 -32.87
CA GLU A 522 -21.66 26.91 -32.74
C GLU A 522 -21.64 25.86 -31.62
N ALA A 523 -20.59 25.87 -30.78
CA ALA A 523 -20.34 24.87 -29.75
C ALA A 523 -20.28 23.44 -30.31
N ALA A 524 -19.69 23.27 -31.49
CA ALA A 524 -19.29 21.98 -32.05
C ALA A 524 -17.78 21.75 -31.86
N PRO A 525 -17.30 20.48 -31.87
CA PRO A 525 -15.88 20.19 -31.73
C PRO A 525 -15.05 20.87 -32.83
N ALA A 526 -14.07 21.68 -32.43
CA ALA A 526 -13.16 22.39 -33.34
C ALA A 526 -11.79 21.70 -33.51
N GLY A 527 -11.62 20.52 -32.94
CA GLY A 527 -10.37 19.75 -32.95
C GLY A 527 -10.40 18.61 -31.94
N GLN A 528 -9.28 17.91 -31.80
CA GLN A 528 -9.11 16.95 -30.71
C GLN A 528 -8.83 17.68 -29.39
N PRO A 529 -9.35 17.18 -28.25
CA PRO A 529 -8.96 17.68 -26.93
C PRO A 529 -7.43 17.60 -26.73
N PHE A 530 -6.88 18.57 -26.00
CA PHE A 530 -5.44 18.62 -25.71
C PHE A 530 -5.18 19.03 -24.26
N ASP A 531 -4.11 18.49 -23.68
CA ASP A 531 -3.71 18.76 -22.31
C ASP A 531 -2.88 20.05 -22.22
N LEU A 532 -3.14 20.83 -21.17
CA LEU A 532 -2.32 21.96 -20.75
C LEU A 532 -1.12 21.45 -19.94
N GLY A 533 0.02 22.13 -20.05
CA GLY A 533 1.18 21.83 -19.21
C GLY A 533 0.89 22.05 -17.72
N GLU A 534 1.64 21.42 -16.82
CA GLU A 534 1.46 21.58 -15.35
C GLU A 534 1.64 23.03 -14.89
N GLU A 535 2.56 23.78 -15.52
CA GLU A 535 2.83 25.19 -15.21
C GLU A 535 2.10 26.16 -16.15
N GLU A 536 1.31 25.65 -17.10
CA GLU A 536 0.59 26.50 -18.04
C GLU A 536 -0.60 27.15 -17.32
N PRO A 537 -0.79 28.48 -17.41
CA PRO A 537 -1.92 29.13 -16.76
C PRO A 537 -3.24 28.67 -17.40
N LEU A 538 -4.33 28.78 -16.64
CA LEU A 538 -5.64 28.56 -17.22
C LEU A 538 -5.91 29.59 -18.32
N PRO A 539 -6.59 29.19 -19.40
CA PRO A 539 -6.91 30.11 -20.46
C PRO A 539 -7.90 31.17 -19.97
N SER A 540 -7.65 32.44 -20.28
CA SER A 540 -8.49 33.55 -19.85
C SER A 540 -9.00 34.38 -21.05
N PRO A 541 -10.17 35.03 -20.93
CA PRO A 541 -11.10 34.95 -19.80
C PRO A 541 -11.81 33.58 -19.74
N ILE A 542 -11.98 33.03 -18.54
CA ILE A 542 -12.72 31.79 -18.29
C ILE A 542 -13.96 32.08 -17.45
N LEU A 543 -15.10 31.50 -17.84
CA LEU A 543 -16.34 31.58 -17.08
C LEU A 543 -16.67 30.21 -16.50
N GLY A 544 -16.75 30.11 -15.17
CA GLY A 544 -17.08 28.88 -14.48
C GLY A 544 -17.49 29.11 -13.03
N PRO A 545 -18.08 28.12 -12.36
CA PRO A 545 -18.64 28.30 -11.02
C PRO A 545 -17.54 28.47 -9.96
N ARG A 546 -16.34 27.96 -10.22
CA ARG A 546 -15.28 27.77 -9.23
C ARG A 546 -13.96 28.42 -9.63
N VAL A 547 -13.98 29.35 -10.58
CA VAL A 547 -12.78 29.98 -11.12
C VAL A 547 -13.00 31.48 -11.31
N SER A 548 -11.98 32.30 -11.02
CA SER A 548 -12.00 33.72 -11.36
C SER A 548 -11.86 33.90 -12.87
N ARG A 549 -12.32 35.05 -13.38
CA ARG A 549 -12.33 35.35 -14.81
C ARG A 549 -10.95 35.30 -15.44
N ASP A 550 -9.94 35.77 -14.71
CA ASP A 550 -8.54 35.76 -15.13
C ASP A 550 -7.89 34.36 -15.03
N GLY A 551 -8.55 33.39 -14.40
CA GLY A 551 -8.03 32.05 -14.17
C GLY A 551 -7.05 31.95 -13.00
N GLU A 552 -6.75 33.06 -12.30
CA GLU A 552 -5.74 33.11 -11.23
C GLU A 552 -6.23 32.56 -9.89
N ALA A 553 -7.54 32.38 -9.69
CA ALA A 553 -8.11 31.83 -8.47
C ALA A 553 -9.08 30.69 -8.76
N ARG A 554 -8.98 29.60 -7.98
CA ARG A 554 -9.81 28.40 -8.11
C ARG A 554 -10.35 27.95 -6.77
N LEU A 555 -11.58 27.45 -6.74
CA LEU A 555 -12.25 26.94 -5.56
C LEU A 555 -12.37 25.42 -5.61
N ILE A 556 -11.79 24.76 -4.61
CA ILE A 556 -11.84 23.30 -4.45
C ILE A 556 -12.58 22.96 -3.15
N ALA A 557 -13.42 21.94 -3.20
CA ALA A 557 -14.10 21.42 -2.02
C ALA A 557 -13.40 20.17 -1.50
N ILE A 558 -13.11 20.17 -0.21
CA ILE A 558 -12.58 19.01 0.51
C ILE A 558 -13.56 18.61 1.63
N PRO A 559 -13.50 17.38 2.15
CA PRO A 559 -14.50 16.88 3.11
C PRO A 559 -14.70 17.75 4.38
N SER A 560 -13.73 18.58 4.75
CA SER A 560 -13.76 19.40 5.97
C SER A 560 -13.69 20.92 5.73
N ALA A 561 -13.55 21.37 4.48
CA ALA A 561 -13.33 22.79 4.18
C ALA A 561 -13.54 23.12 2.69
N LEU A 562 -13.52 24.41 2.38
CA LEU A 562 -13.28 24.89 1.01
C LEU A 562 -11.88 25.49 0.93
N ILE A 563 -11.20 25.28 -0.20
CA ILE A 563 -9.88 25.86 -0.46
C ILE A 563 -9.98 26.77 -1.68
N VAL A 564 -9.52 28.01 -1.56
CA VAL A 564 -9.32 28.91 -2.70
C VAL A 564 -7.83 28.91 -3.03
N LEU A 565 -7.47 28.24 -4.13
CA LEU A 565 -6.14 28.30 -4.73
C LEU A 565 -5.97 29.67 -5.40
N ARG A 566 -4.80 30.29 -5.24
CA ARG A 566 -4.52 31.61 -5.84
C ARG A 566 -3.10 31.68 -6.39
N ASP A 567 -2.97 32.02 -7.65
CA ASP A 567 -1.67 32.15 -8.30
C ASP A 567 -0.90 33.35 -7.73
N GLY A 568 0.36 33.13 -7.36
CA GLY A 568 1.23 34.15 -6.78
C GLY A 568 0.77 34.71 -5.41
N LYS A 569 -0.25 34.12 -4.77
CA LYS A 569 -0.78 34.54 -3.46
C LYS A 569 -0.96 33.32 -2.55
N PRO A 570 -1.01 33.50 -1.22
CA PRO A 570 -1.29 32.39 -0.31
C PRO A 570 -2.68 31.79 -0.58
N ASN A 571 -2.80 30.47 -0.56
CA ASN A 571 -4.11 29.79 -0.63
C ASN A 571 -4.96 30.15 0.60
N LEU A 572 -6.28 30.20 0.42
CA LEU A 572 -7.22 30.44 1.51
C LEU A 572 -7.96 29.16 1.85
N VAL A 573 -8.15 28.90 3.13
CA VAL A 573 -8.85 27.72 3.63
C VAL A 573 -10.04 28.20 4.45
N LEU A 574 -11.24 27.94 3.96
CA LEU A 574 -12.49 28.37 4.57
C LEU A 574 -13.04 27.25 5.44
N ARG A 575 -13.18 27.54 6.74
CA ARG A 575 -13.92 26.73 7.70
C ARG A 575 -14.83 27.64 8.50
N HIS A 576 -16.02 27.16 8.82
CA HIS A 576 -16.96 27.86 9.67
C HIS A 576 -17.30 26.99 10.86
N GLU A 577 -17.37 27.56 12.07
CA GLU A 577 -17.65 26.80 13.31
C GLU A 577 -18.97 26.01 13.24
N ALA A 578 -19.98 26.57 12.59
CA ALA A 578 -21.29 25.92 12.43
C ALA A 578 -21.31 24.72 11.47
N TRP A 579 -20.23 24.47 10.73
CA TRP A 579 -20.13 23.34 9.80
C TRP A 579 -19.87 22.00 10.50
N GLY A 580 -19.33 22.04 11.72
CA GLY A 580 -18.88 20.85 12.44
C GLY A 580 -17.69 20.15 11.77
N GLU A 581 -17.46 18.90 12.16
CA GLU A 581 -16.26 18.12 11.78
C GLU A 581 -16.35 17.48 10.39
N SER A 582 -17.56 17.30 9.85
CA SER A 582 -17.80 16.65 8.57
C SER A 582 -18.95 17.32 7.81
N PRO A 583 -18.75 18.56 7.34
CA PRO A 583 -19.78 19.29 6.60
C PRO A 583 -20.20 18.59 5.32
N GLU A 584 -21.50 18.57 5.06
CA GLU A 584 -22.05 18.20 3.77
C GLU A 584 -22.05 19.43 2.85
N ILE A 585 -20.93 19.65 2.14
CA ILE A 585 -20.81 20.72 1.15
C ILE A 585 -21.52 20.27 -0.13
N ARG A 586 -22.67 20.87 -0.43
CA ARG A 586 -23.54 20.48 -1.56
C ARG A 586 -23.24 21.25 -2.85
N ALA A 587 -22.77 22.49 -2.71
CA ALA A 587 -22.33 23.34 -3.82
C ALA A 587 -21.43 24.46 -3.28
N ALA A 588 -20.53 24.98 -4.12
CA ALA A 588 -19.74 26.16 -3.79
C ALA A 588 -19.41 26.96 -5.06
N ALA A 589 -19.26 28.28 -4.91
CA ALA A 589 -18.99 29.20 -6.01
C ALA A 589 -17.98 30.28 -5.62
N LEU A 590 -17.19 30.72 -6.61
CA LEU A 590 -16.23 31.82 -6.53
C LEU A 590 -16.72 32.94 -7.46
N SER A 591 -16.61 34.21 -7.05
CA SER A 591 -16.97 35.33 -7.93
C SER A 591 -16.02 35.44 -9.13
N PRO A 592 -16.47 35.99 -10.28
CA PRO A 592 -15.59 36.26 -11.43
C PRO A 592 -14.40 37.16 -11.08
N SER A 593 -14.54 38.04 -10.10
CA SER A 593 -13.47 38.89 -9.55
C SER A 593 -12.51 38.16 -8.60
N GLY A 594 -12.83 36.93 -8.18
CA GLY A 594 -12.02 36.14 -7.24
C GLY A 594 -12.02 36.67 -5.80
N ASP A 595 -12.92 37.60 -5.46
CA ASP A 595 -12.95 38.32 -4.18
C ASP A 595 -14.11 37.92 -3.26
N ARG A 596 -15.06 37.10 -3.74
CA ARG A 596 -16.20 36.60 -2.96
C ARG A 596 -16.33 35.09 -3.14
N VAL A 597 -16.84 34.45 -2.10
CA VAL A 597 -17.11 33.01 -2.08
C VAL A 597 -18.51 32.77 -1.54
N ALA A 598 -19.14 31.70 -2.02
CA ALA A 598 -20.39 31.18 -1.47
C ALA A 598 -20.36 29.66 -1.41
N ALA A 599 -21.07 29.09 -0.44
CA ALA A 599 -21.16 27.66 -0.22
C ALA A 599 -22.51 27.28 0.35
N VAL A 600 -23.10 26.19 -0.14
CA VAL A 600 -24.25 25.56 0.49
C VAL A 600 -23.76 24.38 1.31
N VAL A 601 -23.95 24.46 2.63
CA VAL A 601 -23.53 23.43 3.57
C VAL A 601 -24.78 22.95 4.32
N GLY A 602 -25.14 21.67 4.12
CA GLY A 602 -26.43 21.14 4.55
C GLY A 602 -27.61 21.90 3.92
N ASN A 603 -28.35 22.65 4.74
CA ASN A 603 -29.50 23.46 4.32
C ASN A 603 -29.28 24.97 4.47
N ASP A 604 -28.04 25.39 4.72
CA ASP A 604 -27.68 26.78 4.92
C ASP A 604 -26.78 27.26 3.78
N LEU A 605 -26.95 28.52 3.40
CA LEU A 605 -26.09 29.27 2.51
C LEU A 605 -25.11 30.10 3.34
N TYR A 606 -23.82 29.96 3.02
CA TYR A 606 -22.73 30.75 3.57
C TYR A 606 -22.10 31.58 2.46
N PHE A 607 -21.80 32.86 2.71
CA PHE A 607 -21.15 33.72 1.73
C PHE A 607 -20.29 34.79 2.40
N GLY A 608 -19.26 35.27 1.72
CA GLY A 608 -18.39 36.31 2.27
C GLY A 608 -17.36 36.85 1.26
N LYS A 609 -16.61 37.86 1.69
CA LYS A 609 -15.51 38.45 0.92
C LYS A 609 -14.18 37.80 1.33
N LEU A 610 -13.37 37.45 0.35
CA LEU A 610 -12.03 36.87 0.53
C LEU A 610 -10.95 37.93 0.79
N ASN A 611 -11.22 39.17 0.40
CA ASN A 611 -10.39 40.33 0.73
C ASN A 611 -11.06 41.11 1.86
N GLY A 612 -10.57 40.91 3.09
CA GLY A 612 -11.03 41.62 4.28
C GLY A 612 -9.93 41.70 5.33
N ARG A 613 -9.12 42.75 5.24
CA ARG A 613 -8.84 43.55 6.43
C ARG A 613 -9.90 44.64 6.52
#